data_AF-A0A933AFH7-F1
#
_entry.id   AF-A0A933AFH7-F1
#
_cell.length_a   1.000
_cell.length_b   1.000
_cell.length_c   1.000
_cell.angle_alpha   90.00
_cell.angle_beta   90.00
_cell.angle_gamma   90.00
#
_symmetry.space_group_name_H-M   'P 1'
#
loop_
_entity.id
_entity.type
_entity.pdbx_description
1 polymer ?
#
loop_
_entity_poly.entity_id
_entity_poly.type
_entity_poly.pdbx_seq_one_letter_code
_entity_poly.pdbx_strand_id
1 'polypeptide(L)'
;MFDFLIRNSVVGSAQKHIDGLSPKVQVHIHPEAPLPSISLVKKFAGRAAQICGLEAKISALSDEQLKAKTGEFKAAIAKAIGKVKGEHEQLTEKYRQAQSAQEREDLAAELKRVEKELFDAKQKVLDEILNEAFAVVREAGKRARAMRHFDVQLAGGMVLHNGGIAEMTTGEGKTLVATLPAYLNALTGDGVHVITVNDYLAFRDRNWMGPIYEFLGLTVGCIQHDMTPPHRQLAYACDITYGTNNEFGFDYLRDNMVSFKEEMVQRGHAFAIVDEVDSIL
;
A
#
# COMPACT_ATOMS: atom_id res chain seq x y z
N MET A 1 2.81 -7.69 -39.23
CA MET A 1 2.42 -9.12 -39.25
C MET A 1 3.25 -9.95 -38.27
N PHE A 2 4.58 -9.80 -38.24
CA PHE A 2 5.47 -10.52 -37.31
C PHE A 2 5.19 -10.19 -35.82
N ASP A 3 5.07 -8.91 -35.47
CA ASP A 3 4.75 -8.48 -34.08
C ASP A 3 3.38 -8.96 -33.58
N PHE A 4 2.40 -9.05 -34.48
CA PHE A 4 1.06 -9.54 -34.16
C PHE A 4 1.07 -11.04 -33.83
N LEU A 5 1.83 -11.84 -34.60
CA LEU A 5 1.98 -13.27 -34.36
C LEU A 5 2.75 -13.56 -33.07
N ILE A 6 3.83 -12.82 -32.79
CA ILE A 6 4.59 -12.94 -31.54
C ILE A 6 3.69 -12.59 -30.35
N ARG A 7 2.95 -11.48 -30.42
CA ARG A 7 2.04 -11.06 -29.36
C ARG A 7 0.98 -12.12 -29.06
N ASN A 8 0.29 -12.63 -30.07
CA ASN A 8 -0.74 -13.65 -29.87
C ASN A 8 -0.19 -14.94 -29.27
N SER A 9 1.03 -15.33 -29.66
CA SER A 9 1.72 -16.48 -29.07
C SER A 9 2.05 -16.25 -27.58
N VAL A 10 2.58 -15.07 -27.24
CA VAL A 10 2.94 -14.69 -25.87
C VAL A 10 1.71 -14.59 -24.98
N VAL A 11 0.66 -13.89 -25.43
CA VAL A 11 -0.62 -13.78 -24.72
C VAL A 11 -1.24 -15.16 -24.52
N GLY A 12 -1.32 -15.97 -25.56
CA GLY A 12 -1.91 -17.30 -25.49
C GLY A 12 -1.15 -18.25 -24.55
N SER A 13 0.17 -18.20 -24.56
CA SER A 13 1.01 -18.99 -23.65
C SER A 13 0.83 -18.56 -22.19
N ALA A 14 0.80 -17.24 -21.93
CA ALA A 14 0.56 -16.71 -20.60
C ALA A 14 -0.86 -17.02 -20.10
N GLN A 15 -1.89 -16.88 -20.94
CA GLN A 15 -3.26 -17.22 -20.58
C GLN A 15 -3.41 -18.71 -20.27
N LYS A 16 -2.83 -19.61 -21.08
CA LYS A 16 -2.83 -21.06 -20.80
C LYS A 16 -2.19 -21.39 -19.45
N HIS A 17 -1.14 -20.67 -19.06
CA HIS A 17 -0.56 -20.84 -17.73
C HIS A 17 -1.52 -20.42 -16.63
N ILE A 18 -2.20 -19.27 -16.79
CA ILE A 18 -3.20 -18.78 -15.83
C ILE A 18 -4.38 -19.76 -15.72
N ASP A 19 -4.90 -20.25 -16.84
CA ASP A 19 -6.02 -21.19 -16.88
C ASP A 19 -5.68 -22.54 -16.21
N GLY A 20 -4.39 -22.88 -16.16
CA GLY A 20 -3.85 -24.08 -15.51
C GLY A 20 -3.56 -23.91 -14.01
N LEU A 21 -3.77 -22.73 -13.42
CA LEU A 21 -3.53 -22.51 -11.99
C LEU A 21 -4.54 -23.27 -11.12
N SER A 22 -4.08 -23.66 -9.92
CA SER A 22 -4.90 -24.28 -8.89
C SER A 22 -4.59 -23.63 -7.53
N PRO A 23 -5.59 -23.04 -6.82
CA PRO A 23 -6.97 -22.83 -7.24
C PRO A 23 -7.12 -22.04 -8.53
N LYS A 24 -8.22 -22.28 -9.26
CA LYS A 24 -8.55 -21.50 -10.47
C LYS A 24 -8.78 -20.05 -10.10
N VAL A 25 -8.26 -19.14 -10.93
CA VAL A 25 -8.47 -17.69 -10.80
C VAL A 25 -9.06 -17.11 -12.07
N GLN A 26 -9.92 -16.12 -11.91
CA GLN A 26 -10.56 -15.41 -13.01
C GLN A 26 -9.71 -14.19 -13.37
N VAL A 27 -8.57 -14.41 -14.02
CA VAL A 27 -7.70 -13.35 -14.55
C VAL A 27 -7.50 -13.59 -16.05
N HIS A 28 -7.85 -12.59 -16.85
CA HIS A 28 -7.74 -12.65 -18.30
C HIS A 28 -6.78 -11.59 -18.82
N ILE A 29 -5.87 -12.00 -19.69
CA ILE A 29 -4.93 -11.09 -20.36
C ILE A 29 -5.63 -10.52 -21.58
N HIS A 30 -5.77 -9.19 -21.62
CA HIS A 30 -6.31 -8.52 -22.80
C HIS A 30 -5.39 -8.77 -24.02
N PRO A 31 -5.93 -9.10 -25.22
CA PRO A 31 -5.10 -9.38 -26.40
C PRO A 31 -4.16 -8.22 -26.77
N GLU A 32 -4.57 -6.99 -26.47
CA GLU A 32 -3.82 -5.78 -26.77
C GLU A 32 -2.93 -5.32 -25.61
N ALA A 33 -2.89 -6.06 -24.49
CA ALA A 33 -2.05 -5.72 -23.34
C ALA A 33 -0.57 -5.51 -23.75
N PRO A 34 0.12 -4.48 -23.22
CA PRO A 34 1.53 -4.27 -23.50
C PRO A 34 2.36 -5.51 -23.13
N LEU A 35 3.35 -5.86 -23.97
CA LEU A 35 4.19 -7.05 -23.77
C LEU A 35 4.86 -7.10 -22.38
N PRO A 36 5.41 -5.99 -21.83
CA PRO A 36 5.98 -5.99 -20.48
C PRO A 36 4.94 -6.35 -19.40
N SER A 37 3.69 -5.94 -19.58
CA SER A 37 2.59 -6.17 -18.63
C SER A 37 2.17 -7.64 -18.57
N ILE A 38 2.31 -8.39 -19.66
CA ILE A 38 1.88 -9.81 -19.72
C ILE A 38 2.61 -10.67 -18.68
N SER A 39 3.93 -10.48 -18.53
CA SER A 39 4.71 -11.21 -17.53
C SER A 39 4.26 -10.87 -16.10
N LEU A 40 3.94 -9.60 -15.88
CA LEU A 40 3.46 -9.10 -14.59
C LEU A 40 2.07 -9.67 -14.25
N VAL A 41 1.12 -9.61 -15.20
CA VAL A 41 -0.22 -10.18 -15.04
C VAL A 41 -0.14 -11.68 -14.78
N LYS A 42 0.72 -12.41 -15.50
CA LYS A 42 0.96 -13.84 -15.27
C LYS A 42 1.48 -14.10 -13.84
N LYS A 43 2.47 -13.33 -13.38
CA LYS A 43 3.02 -13.42 -12.01
C LYS A 43 1.94 -13.17 -10.96
N PHE A 44 1.15 -12.12 -11.13
CA PHE A 44 0.12 -11.74 -10.18
C PHE A 44 -1.10 -12.66 -10.20
N ALA A 45 -1.45 -13.24 -11.34
CA ALA A 45 -2.45 -14.31 -11.39
C ALA A 45 -2.00 -15.53 -10.57
N GLY A 46 -0.71 -15.91 -10.67
CA GLY A 46 -0.13 -16.98 -9.84
C GLY A 46 -0.22 -16.68 -8.34
N ARG A 47 0.07 -15.43 -7.92
CA ARG A 47 -0.10 -15.01 -6.53
C ARG A 47 -1.57 -14.91 -6.10
N ALA A 48 -2.46 -14.45 -6.98
CA ALA A 48 -3.89 -14.44 -6.71
C ALA A 48 -4.40 -15.86 -6.43
N ALA A 49 -3.91 -16.86 -7.17
CA ALA A 49 -4.25 -18.27 -6.90
C ALA A 49 -3.75 -18.71 -5.52
N GLN A 50 -2.53 -18.34 -5.13
CA GLN A 50 -2.00 -18.61 -3.78
C GLN A 50 -2.86 -17.96 -2.70
N ILE A 51 -3.29 -16.71 -2.89
CA ILE A 51 -4.18 -15.99 -1.97
C ILE A 51 -5.54 -16.69 -1.88
N CYS A 52 -6.14 -17.08 -3.02
CA CYS A 52 -7.37 -17.87 -3.05
C CYS A 52 -7.22 -19.21 -2.31
N GLY A 53 -6.04 -19.84 -2.39
CA GLY A 53 -5.73 -21.07 -1.66
C GLY A 53 -5.74 -20.92 -0.14
N LEU A 54 -5.59 -19.70 0.38
CA LEU A 54 -5.65 -19.41 1.82
C LEU A 54 -7.07 -19.19 2.33
N GLU A 55 -8.08 -19.05 1.46
CA GLU A 55 -9.45 -18.67 1.87
C GLU A 55 -10.06 -19.59 2.91
N ALA A 56 -9.93 -20.92 2.74
CA ALA A 56 -10.48 -21.88 3.69
C ALA A 56 -9.84 -21.74 5.08
N LYS A 57 -8.52 -21.50 5.15
CA LYS A 57 -7.80 -21.30 6.40
C LYS A 57 -8.19 -19.97 7.06
N ILE A 58 -8.25 -18.89 6.29
CA ILE A 58 -8.52 -17.55 6.82
C ILE A 58 -9.99 -17.39 7.24
N SER A 59 -10.93 -17.92 6.47
CA SER A 59 -12.36 -17.87 6.80
C SER A 59 -12.73 -18.68 8.04
N ALA A 60 -11.92 -19.68 8.42
CA ALA A 60 -12.08 -20.45 9.65
C ALA A 60 -11.65 -19.70 10.92
N LEU A 61 -10.93 -18.58 10.80
CA LEU A 61 -10.53 -17.76 11.94
C LEU A 61 -11.74 -17.02 12.52
N SER A 62 -11.81 -16.93 13.85
CA SER A 62 -12.69 -15.97 14.55
C SER A 62 -12.31 -14.52 14.23
N ASP A 63 -13.20 -13.58 14.55
CA ASP A 63 -12.94 -12.15 14.36
C ASP A 63 -11.72 -11.70 15.18
N GLU A 64 -11.58 -12.20 16.41
CA GLU A 64 -10.43 -11.92 17.27
C GLU A 64 -9.13 -12.46 16.67
N GLN A 65 -9.14 -13.69 16.14
CA GLN A 65 -7.98 -14.28 15.48
C GLN A 65 -7.62 -13.54 14.19
N LEU A 66 -8.61 -13.11 13.41
CA LEU A 66 -8.38 -12.36 12.18
C LEU A 66 -7.77 -10.99 12.48
N LYS A 67 -8.25 -10.30 13.51
CA LYS A 67 -7.67 -9.05 14.01
C LYS A 67 -6.26 -9.26 14.59
N ALA A 68 -6.01 -10.39 15.27
CA ALA A 68 -4.69 -10.72 15.83
C ALA A 68 -3.60 -10.87 14.75
N LYS A 69 -3.96 -11.25 13.51
CA LYS A 69 -3.02 -11.31 12.38
C LYS A 69 -2.28 -9.99 12.16
N THR A 70 -2.92 -8.85 12.41
CA THR A 70 -2.25 -7.54 12.30
C THR A 70 -1.08 -7.41 13.27
N GLY A 71 -1.22 -7.91 14.50
CA GLY A 71 -0.14 -7.97 15.48
C GLY A 71 1.00 -8.90 15.05
N GLU A 72 0.66 -10.08 14.52
CA GLU A 72 1.63 -11.03 13.97
C GLU A 72 2.46 -10.42 12.83
N PHE A 73 1.81 -9.74 11.89
CA PHE A 73 2.49 -9.10 10.77
C PHE A 73 3.37 -7.93 11.24
N LYS A 74 2.87 -7.06 12.13
CA LYS A 74 3.67 -5.97 12.71
C LYS A 74 4.90 -6.52 13.44
N ALA A 75 4.77 -7.62 14.17
CA ALA A 75 5.90 -8.29 14.83
C ALA A 75 6.91 -8.88 13.83
N ALA A 76 6.44 -9.51 12.75
CA ALA A 76 7.30 -10.03 11.68
C ALA A 76 8.11 -8.91 11.01
N ILE A 77 7.45 -7.79 10.68
CA ILE A 77 8.10 -6.60 10.10
C ILE A 77 9.14 -6.03 11.08
N ALA A 78 8.76 -5.81 12.35
CA ALA A 78 9.65 -5.28 13.37
C ALA A 78 10.90 -6.16 13.56
N LYS A 79 10.73 -7.49 13.54
CA LYS A 79 11.85 -8.43 13.59
C LYS A 79 12.76 -8.33 12.36
N ALA A 80 12.18 -8.24 11.16
CA ALA A 80 12.93 -8.19 9.92
C ALA A 80 13.77 -6.91 9.78
N ILE A 81 13.22 -5.76 10.17
CA ILE A 81 13.86 -4.46 9.97
C ILE A 81 14.61 -3.94 11.20
N GLY A 82 14.43 -4.56 12.38
CA GLY A 82 14.86 -4.00 13.66
C GLY A 82 16.35 -3.66 13.73
N LYS A 83 17.23 -4.47 13.13
CA LYS A 83 18.67 -4.19 13.07
C LYS A 83 18.97 -2.91 12.28
N VAL A 84 18.48 -2.84 11.04
CA VAL A 84 18.74 -1.71 10.13
C VAL A 84 18.06 -0.44 10.63
N LYS A 85 16.85 -0.58 11.21
CA LYS A 85 16.14 0.53 11.86
C LYS A 85 16.93 1.09 13.06
N GLY A 86 17.50 0.22 13.89
CA GLY A 86 18.36 0.65 15.00
C GLY A 86 19.63 1.37 14.54
N GLU A 87 20.27 0.89 13.47
CA GLU A 87 21.42 1.57 12.85
C GLU A 87 21.03 2.96 12.31
N HIS A 88 19.89 3.05 11.62
CA HIS A 88 19.35 4.31 11.12
C HIS A 88 19.09 5.32 12.23
N GLU A 89 18.45 4.90 13.33
CA GLU A 89 18.16 5.75 14.49
C GLU A 89 19.45 6.27 15.14
N GLN A 90 20.47 5.41 15.29
CA GLN A 90 21.77 5.79 15.84
C GLN A 90 22.50 6.80 14.95
N LEU A 91 22.52 6.57 13.63
CA LEU A 91 23.14 7.50 12.67
C LEU A 91 22.41 8.83 12.63
N THR A 92 21.07 8.81 12.72
CA THR A 92 20.25 10.03 12.75
C THR A 92 20.62 10.88 13.96
N GLU A 93 20.82 10.25 15.12
CA GLU A 93 21.18 10.98 16.34
C GLU A 93 22.62 11.54 16.25
N LYS A 94 23.57 10.77 15.72
CA LYS A 94 24.92 11.28 15.44
C LYS A 94 24.89 12.47 14.48
N TYR A 95 24.09 12.40 13.42
CA TYR A 95 23.95 13.50 12.46
C TYR A 95 23.44 14.79 13.11
N ARG A 96 22.47 14.69 14.04
CA ARG A 96 21.98 15.85 14.80
C ARG A 96 23.05 16.47 15.71
N GLN A 97 23.91 15.63 16.27
CA GLN A 97 24.96 16.06 17.20
C GLN A 97 26.25 16.50 16.49
N ALA A 98 26.35 16.30 15.18
CA ALA A 98 27.54 16.58 14.39
C ALA A 98 27.98 18.05 14.49
N GLN A 99 29.26 18.24 14.81
CA GLN A 99 29.83 19.56 15.13
C GLN A 99 30.56 20.20 13.94
N SER A 100 30.90 19.41 12.91
CA SER A 100 31.60 19.89 11.73
C SER A 100 30.83 19.63 10.44
N ALA A 101 31.09 20.43 9.40
CA ALA A 101 30.51 20.23 8.08
C ALA A 101 30.94 18.89 7.47
N GLN A 102 32.21 18.50 7.64
CA GLN A 102 32.74 17.23 7.13
C GLN A 102 32.04 16.03 7.76
N GLU A 103 31.88 16.03 9.09
CA GLU A 103 31.19 14.95 9.80
C GLU A 103 29.72 14.84 9.36
N ARG A 104 29.04 15.96 9.11
CA ARG A 104 27.67 15.96 8.58
C ARG A 104 27.60 15.35 7.18
N GLU A 105 28.58 15.65 6.33
CA GLU A 105 28.63 15.11 4.97
C GLU A 105 28.85 13.58 4.99
N ASP A 106 29.80 13.11 5.80
CA ASP A 106 30.08 11.68 5.95
C ASP A 106 28.86 10.92 6.51
N LEU A 107 28.24 11.46 7.57
CA LEU A 107 27.03 10.88 8.17
C LEU A 107 25.83 10.91 7.23
N ALA A 108 25.67 11.94 6.38
CA ALA A 108 24.60 12.00 5.40
C ALA A 108 24.75 10.90 4.33
N ALA A 109 25.98 10.59 3.90
CA ALA A 109 26.24 9.51 2.97
C ALA A 109 25.90 8.14 3.58
N GLU A 110 26.26 7.93 4.85
CA GLU A 110 25.91 6.70 5.58
C GLU A 110 24.39 6.58 5.80
N LEU A 111 23.73 7.67 6.22
CA LEU A 111 22.27 7.71 6.39
C LEU A 111 21.56 7.31 5.10
N LYS A 112 21.95 7.90 3.96
CA LYS A 112 21.36 7.56 2.66
C LYS A 112 21.51 6.08 2.30
N ARG A 113 22.66 5.47 2.65
CA ARG A 113 22.88 4.02 2.46
C ARG A 113 21.91 3.21 3.31
N VAL A 114 21.83 3.52 4.60
CA VAL A 114 21.02 2.77 5.58
C VAL A 114 19.52 2.99 5.33
N GLU A 115 19.09 4.17 4.89
CA GLU A 115 17.72 4.45 4.45
C GLU A 115 17.32 3.52 3.29
N LYS A 116 18.21 3.35 2.30
CA LYS A 116 17.97 2.42 1.19
C LYS A 116 17.91 0.98 1.68
N GLU A 117 18.83 0.55 2.54
CA GLU A 117 18.81 -0.80 3.13
C GLU A 117 17.53 -1.05 3.93
N LEU A 118 17.06 -0.05 4.67
CA LEU A 118 15.83 -0.12 5.44
C LEU A 118 14.61 -0.22 4.51
N PHE A 119 14.58 0.57 3.43
CA PHE A 119 13.55 0.49 2.41
C PHE A 119 13.50 -0.91 1.76
N ASP A 120 14.66 -1.42 1.32
CA ASP A 120 14.75 -2.74 0.68
C ASP A 120 14.34 -3.86 1.65
N ALA A 121 14.72 -3.76 2.93
CA ALA A 121 14.30 -4.69 3.98
C ALA A 121 12.78 -4.65 4.21
N LYS A 122 12.17 -3.45 4.23
CA LYS A 122 10.72 -3.28 4.32
C LYS A 122 10.01 -3.91 3.12
N GLN A 123 10.44 -3.62 1.90
CA GLN A 123 9.85 -4.18 0.69
C GLN A 123 9.93 -5.72 0.68
N LYS A 124 11.07 -6.28 1.08
CA LYS A 124 11.25 -7.72 1.17
C LYS A 124 10.27 -8.37 2.14
N VAL A 125 10.15 -7.87 3.37
CA VAL A 125 9.24 -8.46 4.36
C VAL A 125 7.77 -8.26 3.98
N LEU A 126 7.42 -7.13 3.37
CA LEU A 126 6.07 -6.88 2.86
C LEU A 126 5.72 -7.88 1.75
N ASP A 127 6.65 -8.18 0.83
CA ASP A 127 6.48 -9.19 -0.22
C ASP A 127 6.30 -10.61 0.36
N GLU A 128 7.03 -10.94 1.43
CA GLU A 128 6.94 -12.23 2.13
C GLU A 128 5.56 -12.44 2.79
N ILE A 129 4.97 -11.40 3.38
CA ILE A 129 3.66 -11.49 4.05
C ILE A 129 2.48 -11.21 3.13
N LEU A 130 2.71 -10.67 1.92
CA LEU A 130 1.70 -10.12 1.02
C LEU A 130 0.50 -11.05 0.83
N ASN A 131 0.74 -12.32 0.53
CA ASN A 131 -0.33 -13.25 0.21
C ASN A 131 -1.27 -13.48 1.41
N GLU A 132 -0.71 -13.66 2.61
CA GLU A 132 -1.51 -13.86 3.82
C GLU A 132 -2.22 -12.56 4.23
N ALA A 133 -1.54 -11.42 4.14
CA ALA A 133 -2.12 -10.10 4.41
C ALA A 133 -3.31 -9.79 3.48
N PHE A 134 -3.18 -10.06 2.18
CA PHE A 134 -4.27 -9.85 1.21
C PHE A 134 -5.45 -10.81 1.47
N ALA A 135 -5.18 -12.06 1.85
CA ALA A 135 -6.23 -13.00 2.23
C ALA A 135 -7.00 -12.52 3.48
N VAL A 136 -6.28 -11.97 4.48
CA VAL A 136 -6.87 -11.37 5.69
C VAL A 136 -7.76 -10.17 5.34
N VAL A 137 -7.28 -9.26 4.49
CA VAL A 137 -8.06 -8.08 4.04
C VAL A 137 -9.29 -8.50 3.25
N ARG A 138 -9.18 -9.50 2.37
CA ARG A 138 -10.31 -10.05 1.62
C ARG A 138 -11.41 -10.57 2.55
N GLU A 139 -11.03 -11.33 3.58
CA GLU A 139 -12.00 -11.85 4.56
C GLU A 139 -12.58 -10.73 5.43
N ALA A 140 -11.78 -9.74 5.82
CA ALA A 140 -12.27 -8.55 6.53
C ALA A 140 -13.26 -7.74 5.68
N GLY A 141 -13.01 -7.58 4.38
CA GLY A 141 -13.96 -6.95 3.44
C GLY A 141 -15.30 -7.67 3.37
N LYS A 142 -15.25 -9.00 3.35
CA LYS A 142 -16.45 -9.85 3.40
C LYS A 142 -17.21 -9.70 4.72
N ARG A 143 -16.53 -9.69 5.87
CA ARG A 143 -17.18 -9.60 7.19
C ARG A 143 -17.71 -8.19 7.50
N ALA A 144 -16.89 -7.16 7.25
CA ALA A 144 -17.22 -5.79 7.63
C ALA A 144 -18.13 -5.08 6.63
N ARG A 145 -18.05 -5.43 5.33
CA ARG A 145 -18.74 -4.71 4.24
C ARG A 145 -19.50 -5.62 3.27
N ALA A 146 -19.54 -6.93 3.49
CA ALA A 146 -20.10 -7.90 2.54
C ALA A 146 -19.46 -7.83 1.14
N MET A 147 -18.20 -7.39 1.06
CA MET A 147 -17.46 -7.21 -0.19
C MET A 147 -16.26 -8.16 -0.22
N ARG A 148 -16.36 -9.26 -0.98
CA ARG A 148 -15.23 -10.16 -1.26
C ARG A 148 -14.49 -9.66 -2.50
N HIS A 149 -13.18 -9.44 -2.39
CA HIS A 149 -12.36 -9.07 -3.56
C HIS A 149 -12.39 -10.15 -4.65
N PHE A 150 -12.61 -9.75 -5.90
CA PHE A 150 -12.40 -10.59 -7.08
C PHE A 150 -10.92 -10.84 -7.34
N ASP A 151 -10.60 -11.81 -8.20
CA ASP A 151 -9.21 -12.21 -8.44
C ASP A 151 -8.43 -11.14 -9.21
N VAL A 152 -9.09 -10.45 -10.15
CA VAL A 152 -8.54 -9.26 -10.83
C VAL A 152 -8.24 -8.13 -9.85
N GLN A 153 -9.05 -7.98 -8.79
CA GLN A 153 -8.84 -6.96 -7.77
C GLN A 153 -7.61 -7.26 -6.91
N LEU A 154 -7.31 -8.54 -6.64
CA LEU A 154 -6.05 -8.92 -5.99
C LEU A 154 -4.84 -8.56 -6.87
N ALA A 155 -4.93 -8.82 -8.18
CA ALA A 155 -3.89 -8.45 -9.12
C ALA A 155 -3.69 -6.93 -9.16
N GLY A 156 -4.78 -6.15 -9.21
CA GLY A 156 -4.73 -4.69 -9.12
C GLY A 156 -4.07 -4.20 -7.83
N GLY A 157 -4.40 -4.80 -6.68
CA GLY A 157 -3.77 -4.47 -5.40
C GLY A 157 -2.26 -4.74 -5.39
N MET A 158 -1.81 -5.82 -6.03
CA MET A 158 -0.38 -6.11 -6.19
C MET A 158 0.32 -5.15 -7.14
N VAL A 159 -0.35 -4.70 -8.21
CA VAL A 159 0.17 -3.64 -9.10
C VAL A 159 0.40 -2.35 -8.31
N LEU A 160 -0.58 -1.93 -7.52
CA LEU A 160 -0.49 -0.71 -6.69
C LEU A 160 0.60 -0.82 -5.62
N HIS A 161 0.70 -1.96 -4.93
CA HIS A 161 1.78 -2.19 -3.95
C HIS A 161 3.16 -2.07 -4.60
N ASN A 162 3.32 -2.54 -5.83
CA ASN A 162 4.58 -2.47 -6.57
C ASN A 162 4.85 -1.09 -7.21
N GLY A 163 4.05 -0.05 -6.92
CA GLY A 163 4.22 1.29 -7.47
C GLY A 163 3.81 1.43 -8.95
N GLY A 164 3.03 0.49 -9.47
CA GLY A 164 2.46 0.55 -10.82
C GLY A 164 1.08 1.21 -10.86
N ILE A 165 0.61 1.52 -12.06
CA ILE A 165 -0.75 2.01 -12.31
C ILE A 165 -1.65 0.81 -12.62
N ALA A 166 -2.68 0.60 -11.79
CA ALA A 166 -3.70 -0.42 -12.03
C ALA A 166 -4.85 0.19 -12.84
N GLU A 167 -4.79 0.05 -14.17
CA GLU A 167 -5.89 0.47 -15.05
C GLU A 167 -7.07 -0.50 -14.90
N MET A 168 -8.21 0.02 -14.46
CA MET A 168 -9.43 -0.75 -14.23
C MET A 168 -10.64 0.06 -14.71
N THR A 169 -11.57 -0.59 -15.39
CA THR A 169 -12.81 0.07 -15.86
C THR A 169 -13.68 0.51 -14.69
N THR A 170 -14.48 1.55 -14.90
CA THR A 170 -15.45 2.02 -13.90
C THR A 170 -16.38 0.88 -13.50
N GLY A 171 -16.57 0.69 -12.18
CA GLY A 171 -17.39 -0.40 -11.65
C GLY A 171 -16.59 -1.64 -11.23
N GLU A 172 -15.31 -1.76 -11.59
CA GLU A 172 -14.43 -2.87 -11.16
C GLU A 172 -14.00 -2.79 -9.69
N GLY A 173 -14.48 -1.78 -8.95
CA GLY A 173 -14.23 -1.65 -7.52
C GLY A 173 -12.84 -1.10 -7.15
N LYS A 174 -12.32 -0.10 -7.89
CA LYS A 174 -11.04 0.59 -7.60
C LYS A 174 -10.90 0.96 -6.11
N THR A 175 -11.95 1.51 -5.50
CA THR A 175 -11.98 1.88 -4.08
C THR A 175 -11.73 0.69 -3.14
N LEU A 176 -12.29 -0.48 -3.46
CA LEU A 176 -12.06 -1.71 -2.70
C LEU A 176 -10.66 -2.28 -2.96
N VAL A 177 -10.14 -2.15 -4.17
CA VAL A 177 -8.78 -2.61 -4.53
C VAL A 177 -7.73 -1.90 -3.68
N ALA A 178 -7.89 -0.58 -3.46
CA ALA A 178 -6.96 0.23 -2.67
C ALA A 178 -6.78 -0.29 -1.23
N THR A 179 -7.76 -1.02 -0.68
CA THR A 179 -7.66 -1.52 0.70
C THR A 179 -6.58 -2.57 0.90
N LEU A 180 -6.25 -3.33 -0.13
CA LEU A 180 -5.22 -4.37 -0.08
C LEU A 180 -3.82 -3.77 0.14
N PRO A 181 -3.30 -2.90 -0.76
CA PRO A 181 -1.99 -2.29 -0.57
C PRO A 181 -1.99 -1.25 0.56
N ALA A 182 -3.12 -0.58 0.85
CA ALA A 182 -3.17 0.37 1.96
C ALA A 182 -2.99 -0.35 3.30
N TYR A 183 -3.70 -1.47 3.53
CA TYR A 183 -3.50 -2.28 4.73
C TYR A 183 -2.06 -2.80 4.81
N LEU A 184 -1.55 -3.42 3.74
CA LEU A 184 -0.21 -4.03 3.74
C LEU A 184 0.88 -3.01 4.09
N ASN A 185 0.90 -1.86 3.42
CA ASN A 185 1.91 -0.82 3.66
C ASN A 185 1.72 -0.12 5.00
N ALA A 186 0.49 0.03 5.50
CA ALA A 186 0.23 0.61 6.82
C ALA A 186 0.82 -0.21 7.98
N LEU A 187 1.10 -1.50 7.77
CA LEU A 187 1.73 -2.36 8.78
C LEU A 187 3.16 -1.93 9.15
N THR A 188 3.84 -1.10 8.34
CA THR A 188 5.15 -0.55 8.69
C THR A 188 5.07 0.53 9.77
N GLY A 189 3.89 1.13 9.95
CA GLY A 189 3.65 2.24 10.87
C GLY A 189 4.06 3.62 10.33
N ASP A 190 4.58 3.71 9.11
CA ASP A 190 5.02 4.97 8.50
C ASP A 190 3.87 5.81 7.92
N GLY A 191 2.66 5.24 7.85
CA GLY A 191 1.46 5.89 7.31
C GLY A 191 1.26 5.64 5.80
N VAL A 192 -0.01 5.62 5.38
CA VAL A 192 -0.41 5.54 3.96
C VAL A 192 -1.33 6.70 3.63
N HIS A 193 -1.08 7.37 2.51
CA HIS A 193 -1.96 8.41 1.97
C HIS A 193 -2.82 7.84 0.84
N VAL A 194 -4.15 7.96 0.95
CA VAL A 194 -5.09 7.64 -0.13
C VAL A 194 -5.65 8.95 -0.67
N ILE A 195 -5.24 9.30 -1.89
CA ILE A 195 -5.51 10.57 -2.53
C ILE A 195 -6.69 10.38 -3.47
N THR A 196 -7.69 11.26 -3.35
CA THR A 196 -8.88 11.31 -4.20
C THR A 196 -9.01 12.68 -4.86
N VAL A 197 -9.89 12.81 -5.85
CA VAL A 197 -10.04 14.06 -6.62
C VAL A 197 -10.77 15.18 -5.88
N ASN A 198 -11.54 14.89 -4.82
CA ASN A 198 -12.23 15.92 -4.03
C ASN A 198 -12.56 15.44 -2.60
N ASP A 199 -12.83 16.41 -1.71
CA ASP A 199 -13.09 16.18 -0.29
C ASP A 199 -14.30 15.27 -0.02
N TYR A 200 -15.33 15.33 -0.86
CA TYR A 200 -16.49 14.45 -0.73
C TYR A 200 -16.11 12.99 -0.95
N LEU A 201 -15.33 12.69 -1.99
CA LEU A 201 -14.87 11.32 -2.26
C LEU A 201 -13.89 10.85 -1.18
N ALA A 202 -12.96 11.69 -0.73
CA ALA A 202 -12.07 11.36 0.39
C ALA A 202 -12.87 10.95 1.63
N PHE A 203 -13.85 11.75 2.02
CA PHE A 203 -14.69 11.48 3.18
C PHE A 203 -15.59 10.24 2.99
N ARG A 204 -16.22 10.12 1.81
CA ARG A 204 -17.05 8.95 1.46
C ARG A 204 -16.22 7.66 1.54
N ASP A 205 -15.05 7.64 0.91
CA ASP A 205 -14.24 6.45 0.77
C ASP A 205 -13.58 6.06 2.09
N ARG A 206 -13.15 7.05 2.89
CA ARG A 206 -12.76 6.82 4.29
C ARG A 206 -13.86 6.13 5.06
N ASN A 207 -15.11 6.61 4.99
CA ASN A 207 -16.21 6.02 5.77
C ASN A 207 -16.70 4.70 5.21
N TRP A 208 -16.52 4.47 3.91
CA TRP A 208 -16.93 3.24 3.26
C TRP A 208 -15.91 2.11 3.50
N MET A 209 -14.61 2.37 3.30
CA MET A 209 -13.55 1.38 3.44
C MET A 209 -12.97 1.32 4.85
N GLY A 210 -13.08 2.40 5.63
CA GLY A 210 -12.66 2.52 7.02
C GLY A 210 -12.97 1.30 7.89
N PRO A 211 -14.22 0.79 7.90
CA PRO A 211 -14.59 -0.37 8.69
C PRO A 211 -13.76 -1.63 8.43
N ILE A 212 -13.19 -1.81 7.22
CA ILE A 212 -12.31 -2.95 6.90
C ILE A 212 -11.00 -2.84 7.68
N TYR A 213 -10.40 -1.64 7.70
CA TYR A 213 -9.15 -1.38 8.41
C TYR A 213 -9.35 -1.40 9.93
N GLU A 214 -10.45 -0.77 10.40
CA GLU A 214 -10.80 -0.69 11.83
C GLU A 214 -11.13 -2.07 12.42
N PHE A 215 -11.79 -2.94 11.62
CA PHE A 215 -12.00 -4.34 11.97
C PHE A 215 -10.66 -5.07 12.24
N LEU A 216 -9.65 -4.79 11.40
CA LEU A 216 -8.29 -5.30 11.56
C LEU A 216 -7.45 -4.51 12.58
N GLY A 217 -8.02 -3.54 13.28
CA GLY A 217 -7.34 -2.78 14.33
C GLY A 217 -6.38 -1.70 13.84
N LEU A 218 -6.49 -1.27 12.59
CA LEU A 218 -5.82 -0.06 12.10
C LEU A 218 -6.73 1.18 12.29
N THR A 219 -6.09 2.35 12.34
CA THR A 219 -6.74 3.65 12.47
C THR A 219 -6.82 4.36 11.11
N VAL A 220 -7.90 5.12 10.88
CA VAL A 220 -8.17 5.77 9.59
C VAL A 220 -8.62 7.21 9.77
N GLY A 221 -7.82 8.14 9.26
CA GLY A 221 -8.07 9.57 9.24
C GLY A 221 -8.56 10.06 7.87
N CYS A 222 -9.13 11.25 7.84
CA CYS A 222 -9.42 11.99 6.61
C CYS A 222 -9.10 13.46 6.84
N ILE A 223 -8.32 14.06 5.93
CA ILE A 223 -8.09 15.50 5.89
C ILE A 223 -9.14 16.16 4.99
N GLN A 224 -9.68 17.29 5.44
CA GLN A 224 -10.67 18.11 4.75
C GLN A 224 -10.27 19.58 4.85
N HIS A 225 -10.74 20.39 3.91
CA HIS A 225 -10.39 21.81 3.80
C HIS A 225 -10.45 22.59 5.12
N ASP A 226 -11.57 22.52 5.84
CA ASP A 226 -11.83 23.34 7.04
C ASP A 226 -11.22 22.79 8.34
N MET A 227 -10.30 21.83 8.26
CA MET A 227 -9.68 21.25 9.46
C MET A 227 -8.59 22.14 10.06
N THR A 228 -8.67 22.36 11.37
CA THR A 228 -7.64 23.01 12.18
C THR A 228 -6.37 22.14 12.29
N PRO A 229 -5.18 22.73 12.51
CA PRO A 229 -3.92 21.97 12.61
C PRO A 229 -3.93 20.78 13.61
N PRO A 230 -4.49 20.89 14.84
CA PRO A 230 -4.53 19.75 15.76
C PRO A 230 -5.35 18.57 15.24
N HIS A 231 -6.47 18.83 14.56
CA HIS A 231 -7.27 17.77 13.93
C HIS A 231 -6.54 17.14 12.74
N ARG A 232 -5.74 17.91 11.99
CA ARG A 232 -4.89 17.38 10.91
C ARG A 232 -3.80 16.49 11.47
N GLN A 233 -3.13 16.89 12.56
CA GLN A 233 -2.16 16.04 13.28
C GLN A 233 -2.77 14.69 13.66
N LEU A 234 -4.00 14.68 14.20
CA LEU A 234 -4.72 13.44 14.52
C LEU A 234 -5.02 12.59 13.28
N ALA A 235 -5.44 13.22 12.17
CA ALA A 235 -5.69 12.52 10.92
C ALA A 235 -4.40 11.90 10.35
N TYR A 236 -3.32 12.67 10.25
CA TYR A 236 -2.02 12.18 9.77
C TYR A 236 -1.41 11.12 10.69
N ALA A 237 -1.66 11.18 11.99
CA ALA A 237 -1.20 10.17 12.95
C ALA A 237 -1.87 8.79 12.76
N CYS A 238 -3.00 8.71 12.04
CA CYS A 238 -3.65 7.44 11.72
C CYS A 238 -2.80 6.58 10.77
N ASP A 239 -2.92 5.25 10.87
CA ASP A 239 -2.21 4.30 10.00
C ASP A 239 -2.49 4.58 8.50
N ILE A 240 -3.71 5.02 8.18
CA ILE A 240 -4.14 5.38 6.83
C ILE A 240 -4.83 6.75 6.87
N THR A 241 -4.50 7.64 5.94
CA THR A 241 -5.08 8.98 5.83
C THR A 241 -5.64 9.20 4.43
N TYR A 242 -6.94 9.51 4.34
CA TYR A 242 -7.60 9.92 3.10
C TYR A 242 -7.54 11.44 2.92
N GLY A 243 -7.45 11.93 1.69
CA GLY A 243 -7.48 13.37 1.41
C GLY A 243 -7.45 13.67 -0.09
N THR A 244 -7.27 14.94 -0.42
CA THR A 244 -7.05 15.40 -1.79
C THR A 244 -5.60 15.81 -2.00
N ASN A 245 -5.15 15.82 -3.25
CA ASN A 245 -3.81 16.27 -3.62
C ASN A 245 -3.53 17.69 -3.12
N ASN A 246 -4.53 18.58 -3.21
CA ASN A 246 -4.44 19.95 -2.71
C ASN A 246 -4.18 19.98 -1.20
N GLU A 247 -4.95 19.24 -0.41
CA GLU A 247 -4.81 19.24 1.05
C GLU A 247 -3.45 18.67 1.49
N PHE A 248 -3.03 17.54 0.93
CA PHE A 248 -1.68 16.99 1.20
C PHE A 248 -0.56 17.96 0.77
N GLY A 249 -0.70 18.60 -0.40
CA GLY A 249 0.30 19.54 -0.90
C GLY A 249 0.40 20.82 -0.07
N PHE A 250 -0.74 21.41 0.31
CA PHE A 250 -0.76 22.61 1.14
C PHE A 250 -0.29 22.35 2.56
N ASP A 251 -0.63 21.20 3.15
CA ASP A 251 -0.07 20.80 4.45
C ASP A 251 1.44 20.62 4.39
N TYR A 252 1.97 20.01 3.33
CA TYR A 252 3.42 19.92 3.13
C TYR A 252 4.07 21.31 3.07
N LEU A 253 3.50 22.24 2.29
CA LEU A 253 4.04 23.60 2.20
C LEU A 253 3.96 24.33 3.55
N ARG A 254 2.84 24.21 4.28
CA ARG A 254 2.68 24.81 5.61
C ARG A 254 3.70 24.28 6.61
N ASP A 255 3.92 22.96 6.62
CA ASP A 255 4.89 22.30 7.50
C ASP A 255 6.33 22.76 7.24
N ASN A 256 6.65 23.22 6.03
CA ASN A 256 7.97 23.78 5.70
C ASN A 256 8.07 25.29 6.00
N MET A 257 7.01 25.92 6.50
CA MET A 257 6.96 27.33 6.89
C MET A 257 6.78 27.54 8.40
N VAL A 258 6.45 26.50 9.18
CA VAL A 258 6.30 26.62 10.64
C VAL A 258 7.64 26.85 11.33
N SER A 259 7.60 27.47 12.52
CA SER A 259 8.82 27.78 13.28
C SER A 259 9.28 26.63 14.15
N PHE A 260 8.33 25.81 14.63
CA PHE A 260 8.60 24.71 15.54
C PHE A 260 8.13 23.37 14.95
N LYS A 261 8.90 22.30 15.22
CA LYS A 261 8.60 20.96 14.69
C LYS A 261 7.25 20.44 15.20
N GLU A 262 6.86 20.83 16.40
CA GLU A 262 5.62 20.42 17.06
C GLU A 262 4.37 21.02 16.38
N GLU A 263 4.55 22.05 15.55
CA GLU A 263 3.49 22.69 14.76
C GLU A 263 3.23 21.97 13.43
N MET A 264 4.15 21.10 12.99
CA MET A 264 3.98 20.30 11.78
C MET A 264 2.80 19.35 11.91
N VAL A 265 2.04 19.16 10.84
CA VAL A 265 0.86 18.28 10.82
C VAL A 265 1.16 16.92 10.18
N GLN A 266 2.07 16.84 9.22
CA GLN A 266 2.43 15.61 8.52
C GLN A 266 3.52 14.82 9.26
N ARG A 267 3.67 13.54 8.89
CA ARG A 267 4.66 12.63 9.49
C ARG A 267 5.52 11.87 8.47
N GLY A 268 5.72 12.45 7.29
CA GLY A 268 6.51 11.88 6.18
C GLY A 268 5.66 11.43 4.99
N HIS A 269 6.32 10.88 3.97
CA HIS A 269 5.72 10.52 2.67
C HIS A 269 6.11 9.10 2.27
N ALA A 270 5.63 8.10 3.01
CA ALA A 270 6.08 6.72 2.85
C ALA A 270 5.43 5.98 1.67
N PHE A 271 4.12 6.09 1.53
CA PHE A 271 3.38 5.42 0.45
C PHE A 271 2.09 6.19 0.15
N ALA A 272 1.78 6.38 -1.14
CA ALA A 272 0.57 7.05 -1.59
C ALA A 272 -0.12 6.26 -2.71
N ILE A 273 -1.45 6.14 -2.61
CA ILE A 273 -2.31 5.62 -3.66
C ILE A 273 -3.11 6.79 -4.20
N VAL A 274 -2.97 7.07 -5.50
CA VAL A 274 -3.69 8.15 -6.18
C VAL A 274 -4.85 7.55 -6.97
N ASP A 275 -6.08 7.83 -6.54
CA ASP A 275 -7.28 7.50 -7.32
C ASP A 275 -7.48 8.54 -8.43
N GLU A 276 -7.98 8.09 -9.59
CA GLU A 276 -8.10 8.89 -10.82
C GLU A 276 -6.81 9.66 -11.16
N VAL A 277 -5.71 8.90 -11.26
CA VAL A 277 -4.35 9.41 -11.50
C VAL A 277 -4.25 10.31 -12.74
N ASP A 278 -5.02 10.03 -13.77
CA ASP A 278 -5.10 10.80 -15.02
C ASP A 278 -5.66 12.21 -14.84
N SER A 279 -6.43 12.43 -13.77
CA SER A 279 -6.97 13.74 -13.41
C SER A 279 -6.07 14.53 -12.46
N ILE A 280 -5.10 13.88 -11.81
CA ILE A 280 -4.29 14.46 -10.73
C ILE A 280 -2.83 14.68 -11.13
N LEU A 281 -2.22 13.78 -11.90
CA LEU A 281 -0.80 13.82 -12.32
C LEU A 281 -0.66 14.13 -13.82
#